data_AF-A0A3A5VRB6-F1
#
_entry.id   AF-A0A3A5VRB6-F1
#
_cell.length_a   1.000
_cell.length_b   1.000
_cell.length_c   1.000
_cell.angle_alpha   90.00
_cell.angle_beta   90.00
_cell.angle_gamma   90.00
#
_symmetry.space_group_name_H-M   'P 1'
#
loop_
_entity.id
_entity.type
_entity.pdbx_description
1 polymer ?
#
loop_
_entity_poly.entity_id
_entity_poly.type
_entity_poly.pdbx_seq_one_letter_code
_entity_poly.pdbx_strand_id
1 'polypeptide(L)'
;MDGRRSIQNTLLWVAALVLINALWLNVANQSAPNEINSPNQFQTYREVEISSVFGSSSAIPAELNTLFESTSVDDANVSFSIKKNNQSTVFSWTGSLNETVPVWSGELAPGTYTVETVVEEGVNVQQRLDLKPFAAIQTVGHAVLTLLLVALAWGEQGVRALYARIPRTEAAASTVEKTPFKAKKFAPEDDSSTWDETDSPWRDPVR
;
A
#
# COMPACT_ATOMS: atom_id res chain seq x y z
N MET A 1 -3.16 29.33 -19.58
CA MET A 1 -3.98 28.15 -19.23
C MET A 1 -3.24 27.23 -18.24
N ASP A 2 -2.20 27.72 -17.57
CA ASP A 2 -1.22 26.89 -16.86
C ASP A 2 -1.59 26.63 -15.39
N GLY A 3 -2.34 27.52 -14.74
CA GLY A 3 -2.78 27.34 -13.35
C GLY A 3 -3.76 26.18 -13.13
N ARG A 4 -4.60 25.84 -14.13
CA ARG A 4 -5.52 24.69 -14.04
C ARG A 4 -4.78 23.36 -14.03
N ARG A 5 -3.69 23.25 -14.81
CA ARG A 5 -2.87 22.02 -14.88
C ARG A 5 -2.08 21.78 -13.59
N SER A 6 -1.59 22.83 -12.92
CA SER A 6 -0.87 22.65 -11.65
C SER A 6 -1.81 22.24 -10.51
N ILE A 7 -2.99 22.83 -10.41
CA ILE A 7 -3.99 22.48 -9.39
C ILE A 7 -4.47 21.03 -9.57
N GLN A 8 -4.74 20.62 -10.82
CA GLN A 8 -5.11 19.22 -11.12
C GLN A 8 -4.01 18.24 -10.69
N ASN A 9 -2.74 18.57 -10.95
CA ASN A 9 -1.62 17.72 -10.52
C ASN A 9 -1.52 17.62 -8.99
N THR A 10 -1.66 18.73 -8.27
CA THR A 10 -1.66 18.73 -6.80
C THR A 10 -2.82 17.91 -6.23
N LEU A 11 -4.02 18.06 -6.78
CA LEU A 11 -5.19 17.28 -6.36
C LEU A 11 -5.00 15.78 -6.59
N LEU A 12 -4.35 15.38 -7.68
CA LEU A 12 -4.03 13.97 -7.95
C LEU A 12 -3.06 13.40 -6.89
N TRP A 13 -2.04 14.15 -6.47
CA TRP A 13 -1.13 13.71 -5.41
C TRP A 13 -1.82 13.60 -4.05
N VAL A 14 -2.72 14.54 -3.72
CA VAL A 14 -3.54 14.45 -2.50
C VAL A 14 -4.45 13.22 -2.56
N ALA A 15 -5.10 12.97 -3.69
CA ALA A 15 -5.92 11.77 -3.87
C ALA A 15 -5.09 10.49 -3.74
N ALA A 16 -3.89 10.44 -4.34
CA ALA A 16 -2.97 9.31 -4.21
C ALA A 16 -2.55 9.09 -2.75
N LEU A 17 -2.26 10.16 -2.00
CA LEU A 17 -1.91 10.08 -0.58
C LEU A 17 -3.04 9.46 0.24
N VAL A 18 -4.27 9.91 0.01
CA VAL A 18 -5.46 9.36 0.70
C VAL A 18 -5.64 7.88 0.34
N LEU A 19 -5.58 7.54 -0.95
CA LEU A 19 -5.81 6.17 -1.41
C LEU A 19 -4.75 5.19 -0.88
N ILE A 20 -3.47 5.55 -0.95
CA ILE A 20 -2.38 4.70 -0.47
C ILE A 20 -2.48 4.48 1.04
N ASN A 21 -2.78 5.53 1.81
CA ASN A 21 -2.92 5.40 3.25
C ASN A 21 -4.19 4.65 3.66
N ALA A 22 -5.29 4.80 2.92
CA ALA A 22 -6.49 4.00 3.12
C ALA A 22 -6.24 2.52 2.82
N LEU A 23 -5.52 2.20 1.75
CA LEU A 23 -5.11 0.83 1.43
C LEU A 23 -4.21 0.25 2.53
N TRP A 24 -3.23 1.02 2.99
CA TRP A 24 -2.36 0.60 4.09
C TRP A 24 -3.14 0.33 5.37
N LEU A 25 -4.10 1.19 5.73
CA LEU A 25 -4.95 0.99 6.91
C LEU A 25 -5.77 -0.31 6.80
N ASN A 26 -6.26 -0.64 5.61
CA ASN A 26 -6.97 -1.89 5.38
C ASN A 26 -6.05 -3.11 5.59
N VAL A 27 -4.85 -3.09 4.97
CA VAL A 27 -3.85 -4.16 5.12
C VAL A 27 -3.39 -4.31 6.56
N ALA A 28 -3.16 -3.18 7.27
CA ALA A 28 -2.73 -3.16 8.66
C ALA A 28 -3.72 -3.86 9.59
N ASN A 29 -5.01 -3.76 9.29
CA ASN A 29 -6.08 -4.35 10.09
C ASN A 29 -6.38 -5.83 9.75
N GLN A 30 -5.70 -6.43 8.77
CA GLN A 30 -5.93 -7.83 8.43
C GLN A 30 -5.40 -8.77 9.52
N SER A 31 -6.22 -9.78 9.83
CA SER A 31 -5.84 -10.86 10.73
C SER A 31 -5.21 -12.02 9.97
N ALA A 32 -4.17 -12.60 10.54
CA ALA A 32 -3.53 -13.84 10.14
C ALA A 32 -3.99 -14.95 11.11
N PRO A 33 -4.90 -15.84 10.68
CA PRO A 33 -5.38 -16.93 11.51
C PRO A 33 -4.33 -18.02 11.66
N ASN A 34 -4.10 -18.48 12.88
CA ASN A 34 -3.26 -19.63 13.20
C ASN A 34 -4.08 -20.68 13.95
N GLU A 35 -4.16 -21.88 13.40
CA GLU A 35 -4.88 -22.99 14.01
C GLU A 35 -4.04 -23.63 15.11
N ILE A 36 -4.53 -23.55 16.34
CA ILE A 36 -3.85 -24.10 17.51
C ILE A 36 -4.34 -25.51 17.77
N ASN A 37 -5.64 -25.73 17.87
CA ASN A 37 -6.18 -27.08 18.02
C ASN A 37 -7.38 -27.23 17.09
N SER A 38 -7.55 -28.44 16.59
CA SER A 38 -8.76 -28.87 15.93
C SER A 38 -9.19 -30.24 16.44
N PRO A 39 -10.46 -30.62 16.23
CA PRO A 39 -10.98 -31.91 16.69
C PRO A 39 -10.13 -33.13 16.27
N ASN A 40 -9.44 -33.04 15.12
CA ASN A 40 -8.62 -34.13 14.58
C ASN A 40 -7.13 -34.03 14.97
N GLN A 41 -6.68 -32.92 15.55
CA GLN A 41 -5.27 -32.64 15.83
C GLN A 41 -5.08 -31.93 17.18
N PHE A 42 -5.69 -32.48 18.22
CA PHE A 42 -5.57 -31.96 19.58
C PHE A 42 -4.18 -32.27 20.19
N GLN A 43 -3.58 -31.26 20.82
CA GLN A 43 -2.41 -31.41 21.70
C GLN A 43 -2.60 -30.55 22.94
N THR A 44 -2.29 -31.12 24.11
CA THR A 44 -2.36 -30.39 25.40
C THR A 44 -1.43 -29.19 25.42
N TYR A 45 -0.24 -29.31 24.84
CA TYR A 45 0.73 -28.23 24.75
C TYR A 45 1.04 -27.99 23.28
N ARG A 46 0.64 -26.84 22.76
CA ARG A 46 1.07 -26.41 21.42
C ARG A 46 1.95 -25.18 21.50
N GLU A 47 3.12 -25.31 20.90
CA GLU A 47 4.04 -24.19 20.72
C GLU A 47 3.66 -23.37 19.48
N VAL A 48 3.73 -22.05 19.62
CA VAL A 48 3.47 -21.07 18.58
C VAL A 48 4.61 -20.07 18.58
N GLU A 49 5.31 -19.97 17.46
CA GLU A 49 6.30 -18.93 17.25
C GLU A 49 5.64 -17.69 16.65
N ILE A 50 5.74 -16.57 17.37
CA ILE A 50 5.28 -15.27 16.90
C ILE A 50 6.48 -14.52 16.33
N SER A 51 6.56 -14.48 15.01
CA SER A 51 7.65 -13.82 14.30
C SER A 51 7.56 -12.30 14.37
N SER A 52 8.72 -11.65 14.39
CA SER A 52 8.82 -10.19 14.24
C SER A 52 8.43 -9.76 12.83
N VAL A 53 7.72 -8.62 12.72
CA VAL A 53 7.34 -8.03 11.43
C VAL A 53 8.36 -6.96 11.07
N PHE A 54 9.04 -7.11 9.93
CA PHE A 54 10.14 -6.24 9.49
C PHE A 54 11.23 -6.00 10.56
N GLY A 55 11.51 -7.01 11.39
CA GLY A 55 12.50 -6.90 12.47
C GLY A 55 12.06 -6.04 13.66
N SER A 56 10.81 -5.60 13.72
CA SER A 56 10.28 -4.88 14.88
C SER A 56 10.04 -5.80 16.07
N SER A 57 10.34 -5.30 17.27
CA SER A 57 9.97 -5.92 18.55
C SER A 57 8.60 -5.47 19.07
N SER A 58 7.83 -4.73 18.28
CA SER A 58 6.48 -4.27 18.64
C SER A 58 5.56 -5.45 18.98
N ALA A 59 4.75 -5.30 20.02
CA ALA A 59 3.74 -6.29 20.36
C ALA A 59 2.64 -6.34 19.30
N ILE A 60 2.20 -7.56 18.98
CA ILE A 60 1.24 -7.85 17.93
C ILE A 60 -0.13 -8.07 18.58
N PRO A 61 -1.18 -7.31 18.21
CA PRO A 61 -2.52 -7.57 18.67
C PRO A 61 -2.97 -8.99 18.28
N ALA A 62 -3.55 -9.69 19.24
CA ALA A 62 -3.89 -11.10 19.13
C ALA A 62 -5.27 -11.36 19.76
N GLU A 63 -6.02 -12.26 19.14
CA GLU A 63 -7.30 -12.75 19.63
C GLU A 63 -7.28 -14.28 19.64
N LEU A 64 -7.58 -14.92 20.78
CA LEU A 64 -7.69 -16.37 20.88
C LEU A 64 -9.16 -16.76 21.02
N ASN A 65 -9.65 -17.45 19.99
CA ASN A 65 -10.97 -18.05 19.95
C ASN A 65 -10.86 -19.52 20.35
N THR A 66 -11.59 -19.93 21.38
CA THR A 66 -11.60 -21.30 21.88
C THR A 66 -13.04 -21.81 21.94
N LEU A 67 -13.26 -23.01 21.40
CA LEU A 67 -14.52 -23.72 21.44
C LEU A 67 -14.27 -25.13 21.98
N PHE A 68 -15.05 -25.51 22.98
CA PHE A 68 -15.09 -26.87 23.51
C PHE A 68 -16.42 -27.50 23.12
N GLU A 69 -16.38 -28.72 22.59
CA GLU A 69 -17.57 -29.46 22.17
C GLU A 69 -17.60 -30.84 22.83
N SER A 70 -18.76 -31.23 23.36
CA SER A 70 -18.93 -32.59 23.85
C SER A 70 -19.00 -33.60 22.69
N THR A 71 -18.35 -34.74 22.87
CA THR A 71 -18.55 -35.93 22.03
C THR A 71 -19.24 -37.07 22.77
N SER A 72 -19.05 -37.19 24.09
CA SER A 72 -19.58 -38.31 24.88
C SER A 72 -19.86 -38.00 26.34
N VAL A 73 -19.72 -36.74 26.78
CA VAL A 73 -19.84 -36.35 28.20
C VAL A 73 -20.84 -35.21 28.37
N ASP A 74 -21.66 -35.24 29.42
CA ASP A 74 -22.66 -34.19 29.66
C ASP A 74 -22.06 -32.93 30.30
N ASP A 75 -20.97 -33.10 31.05
CA ASP A 75 -20.21 -32.03 31.70
C ASP A 75 -18.74 -32.43 31.83
N ALA A 76 -17.84 -31.43 31.80
CA ALA A 76 -16.40 -31.63 31.93
C ALA A 76 -15.72 -30.32 32.35
N ASN A 77 -14.62 -30.41 33.10
CA ASN A 77 -13.78 -29.24 33.37
C ASN A 77 -12.83 -28.99 32.21
N VAL A 78 -12.77 -27.74 31.79
CA VAL A 78 -11.94 -27.31 30.67
C VAL A 78 -11.15 -26.07 31.05
N SER A 79 -9.91 -26.00 30.58
CA SER A 79 -9.08 -24.81 30.80
C SER A 79 -8.12 -24.60 29.66
N PHE A 80 -7.72 -23.35 29.48
CA PHE A 80 -6.61 -23.02 28.61
C PHE A 80 -5.77 -21.90 29.20
N SER A 81 -4.48 -21.89 28.86
CA SER A 81 -3.57 -20.82 29.25
C SER A 81 -2.58 -20.51 28.13
N ILE A 82 -2.17 -19.26 28.06
CA ILE A 82 -1.15 -18.78 27.13
C ILE A 82 0.08 -18.48 27.97
N LYS A 83 1.19 -19.17 27.71
CA LYS A 83 2.46 -18.99 28.41
C LYS A 83 3.52 -18.49 27.43
N LYS A 84 4.28 -17.47 27.82
CA LYS A 84 5.46 -17.04 27.07
C LYS A 84 6.68 -17.79 27.58
N ASN A 85 7.44 -18.38 26.65
CA ASN A 85 8.66 -19.16 26.91
C ASN A 85 8.48 -20.24 28.01
N ASN A 86 7.27 -20.82 28.15
CA ASN A 86 6.92 -21.78 29.20
C ASN A 86 7.14 -21.29 30.66
N GLN A 87 7.33 -19.99 30.87
CA GLN A 87 7.67 -19.43 32.19
C GLN A 87 6.61 -18.47 32.70
N SER A 88 6.22 -17.48 31.89
CA SER A 88 5.29 -16.44 32.30
C SER A 88 3.91 -16.66 31.70
N THR A 89 2.89 -16.83 32.54
CA THR A 89 1.49 -16.89 32.11
C THR A 89 1.04 -15.50 31.68
N VAL A 90 0.64 -15.38 30.42
CA VAL A 90 0.03 -14.17 29.83
C VAL A 90 -1.44 -14.12 30.17
N PHE A 91 -2.11 -15.26 30.05
CA PHE A 91 -3.54 -15.40 30.31
C PHE A 91 -3.87 -16.84 30.70
N SER A 92 -4.91 -17.01 31.50
CA SER A 92 -5.46 -18.31 31.85
C SER A 92 -6.96 -18.20 32.07
N TRP A 93 -7.70 -19.18 31.59
CA TRP A 93 -9.12 -19.33 31.84
C TRP A 93 -9.42 -20.78 32.24
N THR A 94 -10.42 -20.95 33.11
CA THR A 94 -10.89 -22.25 33.60
C THR A 94 -12.38 -22.15 33.81
N GLY A 95 -13.11 -23.17 33.38
CA GLY A 95 -14.57 -23.25 33.49
C GLY A 95 -15.08 -24.64 33.18
N SER A 96 -16.40 -24.77 33.02
CA SER A 96 -17.03 -26.02 32.60
C SER A 96 -17.37 -26.04 31.11
N LEU A 97 -17.59 -27.23 30.55
CA LEU A 97 -17.93 -27.45 29.14
C LEU A 97 -19.18 -26.68 28.70
N ASN A 98 -20.12 -26.48 29.63
CA ASN A 98 -21.39 -25.79 29.40
C ASN A 98 -21.29 -24.26 29.60
N GLU A 99 -20.13 -23.75 30.02
CA GLU A 99 -19.90 -22.33 30.23
C GLU A 99 -19.53 -21.64 28.90
N THR A 100 -19.96 -20.39 28.74
CA THR A 100 -19.56 -19.58 27.59
C THR A 100 -18.09 -19.21 27.70
N VAL A 101 -17.27 -19.75 26.79
CA VAL A 101 -15.84 -19.46 26.74
C VAL A 101 -15.60 -18.02 26.28
N PRO A 102 -14.86 -17.19 27.03
CA PRO A 102 -14.56 -15.83 26.60
C PRO A 102 -13.54 -15.82 25.46
N VAL A 103 -13.74 -14.93 24.50
CA VAL A 103 -12.69 -14.60 23.51
C VAL A 103 -11.62 -13.78 24.23
N TRP A 104 -10.40 -14.30 24.27
CA TRP A 104 -9.28 -13.54 24.82
C TRP A 104 -8.76 -12.56 23.77
N SER A 105 -8.50 -11.31 24.17
CA SER A 105 -7.86 -10.29 23.33
C SER A 105 -6.73 -9.63 24.11
N GLY A 106 -5.59 -9.45 23.45
CA GLY A 106 -4.41 -8.84 24.06
C GLY A 106 -3.31 -8.57 23.04
N GLU A 107 -2.10 -8.27 23.51
CA GLU A 107 -0.93 -8.06 22.66
C GLU A 107 0.16 -9.07 23.00
N LEU A 108 0.74 -9.68 21.98
CA LEU A 108 1.82 -10.67 22.11
C LEU A 108 3.08 -10.11 21.45
N ALA A 109 4.11 -9.86 22.25
CA ALA A 109 5.43 -9.52 21.73
C ALA A 109 6.03 -10.70 20.94
N PRO A 110 6.87 -10.47 19.93
CA PRO A 110 7.56 -11.55 19.21
C PRO A 110 8.29 -12.51 20.16
N GLY A 111 8.26 -13.80 19.82
CA GLY A 111 8.85 -14.87 20.61
C GLY A 111 8.00 -16.14 20.64
N THR A 112 8.41 -17.09 21.47
CA THR A 112 7.78 -18.40 21.58
C THR A 112 6.70 -18.40 22.66
N TYR A 113 5.51 -18.87 22.30
CA TYR A 113 4.40 -19.05 23.21
C TYR A 113 3.96 -20.50 23.21
N THR A 114 3.39 -20.93 24.32
CA THR A 114 2.79 -22.24 24.46
C THR A 114 1.36 -22.05 24.91
N VAL A 115 0.43 -22.57 24.11
CA VAL A 115 -0.97 -22.69 24.49
C VAL A 115 -1.12 -24.05 25.16
N GLU A 116 -1.42 -24.02 26.45
CA GLU A 116 -1.72 -25.21 27.23
C GLU A 116 -3.23 -25.33 27.35
N THR A 117 -3.80 -26.43 26.90
CA THR A 117 -5.23 -26.71 26.94
C THR A 117 -5.47 -28.03 27.63
N VAL A 118 -6.22 -28.00 28.73
CA VAL A 118 -6.55 -29.18 29.52
C VAL A 118 -8.04 -29.45 29.36
N VAL A 119 -8.36 -30.65 28.89
CA VAL A 119 -9.72 -31.14 28.71
C VAL A 119 -9.81 -32.59 29.15
N GLU A 120 -11.00 -33.01 29.55
CA GLU A 120 -11.31 -34.40 29.88
C GLU A 120 -11.55 -35.23 28.61
N GLU A 121 -11.44 -36.56 28.72
CA GLU A 121 -11.76 -37.46 27.61
C GLU A 121 -13.22 -37.31 27.18
N GLY A 122 -13.47 -37.33 25.87
CA GLY A 122 -14.82 -37.10 25.32
C GLY A 122 -15.16 -35.64 25.04
N VAL A 123 -14.19 -34.72 25.15
CA VAL A 123 -14.31 -33.32 24.73
C VAL A 123 -13.40 -33.02 23.54
N ASN A 124 -13.99 -32.48 22.48
CA ASN A 124 -13.25 -31.95 21.34
C ASN A 124 -12.92 -30.47 21.55
N VAL A 125 -11.79 -30.05 20.96
CA VAL A 125 -11.28 -28.68 21.10
C VAL A 125 -11.05 -28.09 19.72
N GLN A 126 -11.54 -26.88 19.52
CA GLN A 126 -11.14 -26.03 18.41
C GLN A 126 -10.58 -24.71 18.95
N GLN A 127 -9.35 -24.38 18.59
CA GLN A 127 -8.68 -23.16 19.02
C GLN A 127 -8.00 -22.49 17.84
N ARG A 128 -8.27 -21.19 17.69
CA ARG A 128 -7.67 -20.35 16.65
C ARG A 128 -7.14 -19.06 17.24
N LEU A 129 -5.86 -18.80 16.99
CA LEU A 129 -5.18 -17.58 17.36
C LEU A 129 -5.11 -16.65 16.14
N ASP A 130 -5.84 -15.55 16.19
CA ASP A 130 -5.90 -14.54 15.14
C ASP A 130 -4.91 -13.41 15.48
N LEU A 131 -3.82 -13.29 14.72
CA LEU A 131 -2.78 -12.26 14.91
C LEU A 131 -2.95 -11.11 13.93
N LYS A 132 -2.71 -9.86 14.33
CA LYS A 132 -2.73 -8.68 13.43
C LYS A 132 -1.32 -8.11 13.26
N PRO A 133 -0.43 -8.78 12.50
CA PRO A 133 1.00 -8.45 12.47
C PRO A 133 1.28 -7.01 12.01
N PHE A 134 0.54 -6.54 11.00
CA PHE A 134 0.74 -5.22 10.43
C PHE A 134 0.14 -4.08 11.27
N ALA A 135 -0.80 -4.38 12.18
CA ALA A 135 -1.35 -3.39 13.10
C ALA A 135 -0.25 -2.84 14.04
N ALA A 136 0.67 -3.71 14.47
CA ALA A 136 1.80 -3.36 15.35
C ALA A 136 2.76 -2.31 14.75
N ILE A 137 2.78 -2.18 13.42
CA ILE A 137 3.65 -1.26 12.67
C ILE A 137 2.84 -0.25 11.84
N GLN A 138 1.54 -0.15 12.07
CA GLN A 138 0.63 0.65 11.24
C GLN A 138 1.08 2.10 11.14
N THR A 139 1.48 2.70 12.26
CA THR A 139 1.94 4.11 12.32
C THR A 139 3.23 4.33 11.54
N VAL A 140 4.18 3.41 11.69
CA VAL A 140 5.46 3.44 10.95
C VAL A 140 5.22 3.29 9.46
N GLY A 141 4.39 2.32 9.06
CA GLY A 141 4.04 2.12 7.65
C GLY A 141 3.36 3.35 7.04
N HIS A 142 2.43 3.98 7.78
CA HIS A 142 1.78 5.22 7.33
C HIS A 142 2.77 6.35 7.11
N ALA A 143 3.71 6.54 8.05
CA ALA A 143 4.75 7.56 7.95
C ALA A 143 5.68 7.30 6.76
N VAL A 144 6.15 6.06 6.59
CA VAL A 144 7.05 5.67 5.51
C VAL A 144 6.36 5.84 4.14
N LEU A 145 5.14 5.34 3.98
CA LEU A 145 4.40 5.48 2.72
C LEU A 145 4.14 6.94 2.37
N THR A 146 3.76 7.75 3.35
CA THR A 146 3.55 9.19 3.16
C THR A 146 4.83 9.89 2.74
N LEU A 147 5.96 9.61 3.40
CA LEU A 147 7.26 10.18 3.05
C LEU A 147 7.74 9.75 1.67
N LEU A 148 7.57 8.47 1.31
CA LEU A 148 7.92 7.96 -0.02
C LEU A 148 7.09 8.60 -1.11
N LEU A 149 5.78 8.79 -0.88
CA LEU A 149 4.92 9.43 -1.86
C LEU A 149 5.28 10.91 -2.06
N VAL A 150 5.55 11.60 -0.95
CA VAL A 150 6.09 12.96 -0.94
C VAL A 150 7.39 13.03 -1.74
N ALA A 151 8.35 12.14 -1.48
CA ALA A 151 9.61 12.08 -2.20
C ALA A 151 9.41 11.81 -3.70
N LEU A 152 8.45 10.95 -4.08
CA LEU A 152 8.10 10.70 -5.48
C LEU A 152 7.49 11.94 -6.15
N ALA A 153 6.58 12.64 -5.46
CA ALA A 153 5.91 13.82 -5.99
C ALA A 153 6.89 14.97 -6.34
N TRP A 154 7.89 15.19 -5.50
CA TRP A 154 8.92 16.22 -5.72
C TRP A 154 10.18 15.68 -6.43
N GLY A 155 10.37 14.36 -6.48
CA GLY A 155 11.51 13.72 -7.12
C GLY A 155 11.61 14.04 -8.61
N GLU A 156 10.48 14.12 -9.32
CA GLU A 156 10.45 14.51 -10.74
C GLU A 156 11.04 15.91 -10.98
N GLN A 157 10.76 16.86 -10.07
CA GLN A 157 11.31 18.21 -10.15
C GLN A 157 12.81 18.21 -9.89
N GLY A 158 13.27 17.41 -8.91
CA GLY A 158 14.69 17.23 -8.61
C GLY A 158 15.47 16.62 -9.79
N VAL A 159 14.94 15.57 -10.42
CA VAL A 159 15.54 14.92 -11.59
C VAL A 159 15.59 15.88 -12.78
N ARG A 160 14.52 16.61 -13.07
CA ARG A 160 14.51 17.63 -14.14
C ARG A 160 15.53 18.73 -13.88
N ALA A 161 15.67 19.20 -12.64
CA ALA A 161 16.66 20.21 -12.28
C ALA A 161 18.09 19.69 -12.43
N LEU A 162 18.36 18.42 -12.13
CA LEU A 162 19.66 17.79 -12.33
C LEU A 162 20.00 17.62 -13.82
N TYR A 163 19.05 17.14 -14.64
CA TYR A 163 19.23 17.05 -16.09
C TYR A 163 19.42 18.42 -16.75
N ALA A 164 18.76 19.47 -16.27
CA ALA A 164 18.95 20.83 -16.76
C ALA A 164 20.34 21.42 -16.41
N ARG A 165 21.02 20.87 -15.40
CA ARG A 165 22.38 21.25 -15.00
C ARG A 165 23.47 20.50 -15.75
N ILE A 166 23.13 19.43 -16.50
CA ILE A 166 24.07 18.79 -17.40
C ILE A 166 24.27 19.76 -18.57
N PRO A 167 25.49 20.31 -18.76
CA PRO A 167 25.74 21.20 -19.88
C PRO A 167 25.43 20.41 -21.15
N ARG A 168 24.44 20.89 -21.92
CA ARG A 168 24.41 20.53 -23.34
C ARG A 168 25.71 21.06 -23.89
N THR A 169 26.61 20.17 -24.30
CA THR A 169 27.64 20.54 -25.26
C THR A 169 26.87 21.04 -26.47
N GLU A 170 26.65 22.35 -26.53
CA GLU A 170 26.22 23.00 -27.76
C GLU A 170 27.26 22.62 -28.79
N ALA A 171 26.86 21.78 -29.74
CA ALA A 171 27.54 21.71 -31.01
C ALA A 171 27.66 23.17 -31.47
N ALA A 172 28.91 23.62 -31.48
CA ALA A 172 29.27 25.00 -31.71
C ALA A 172 28.61 25.50 -33.00
N ALA A 173 28.06 26.71 -32.89
CA ALA A 173 27.80 27.65 -33.96
C ALA A 173 26.88 27.17 -35.09
N SER A 174 25.77 27.92 -35.21
CA SER A 174 25.09 28.20 -36.47
C SER A 174 25.99 28.05 -37.70
N THR A 175 25.89 26.92 -38.40
CA THR A 175 26.23 26.88 -39.81
C THR A 175 25.21 27.78 -40.49
N VAL A 176 25.60 29.03 -40.73
CA VAL A 176 24.97 29.87 -41.72
C VAL A 176 24.95 29.06 -43.01
N GLU A 177 23.77 28.53 -43.36
CA GLU A 177 23.57 27.89 -44.65
C GLU A 177 23.78 28.96 -45.71
N LYS A 178 24.95 28.93 -46.37
CA LYS A 178 25.23 29.77 -47.54
C LYS A 178 24.36 29.26 -48.68
N THR A 179 23.13 29.76 -48.77
CA THR A 179 22.31 29.59 -49.96
C THR A 179 23.01 30.30 -51.13
N PRO A 180 23.12 29.68 -52.32
CA PRO A 180 23.93 30.20 -53.43
C PRO A 180 23.28 31.37 -54.18
N PHE A 181 22.11 31.84 -53.74
CA PHE A 181 21.40 32.93 -54.40
C PHE A 181 21.32 34.16 -53.49
N LYS A 182 21.96 35.25 -53.92
CA LYS A 182 21.82 36.57 -53.30
C LYS A 182 20.33 36.96 -53.30
N ALA A 183 19.72 37.08 -52.13
CA ALA A 183 18.46 37.79 -51.98
C ALA A 183 18.72 39.28 -52.24
N LYS A 184 18.34 39.75 -53.42
CA LYS A 184 18.33 41.18 -53.77
C LYS A 184 17.28 41.83 -52.86
N LYS A 185 17.72 42.71 -51.96
CA LYS A 185 16.81 43.55 -51.17
C LYS A 185 16.05 44.45 -52.14
N PHE A 186 14.74 44.23 -52.28
CA PHE A 186 13.88 45.18 -52.98
C PHE A 186 13.52 46.32 -52.01
N ALA A 187 13.82 47.55 -52.45
CA ALA A 187 13.32 48.77 -51.85
C ALA A 187 11.84 48.96 -52.23
N PRO A 188 11.02 49.59 -51.38
CA PRO A 188 9.62 49.83 -51.69
C PRO A 188 9.54 51.06 -52.62
N GLU A 189 9.13 50.84 -53.86
CA GLU A 189 8.72 51.93 -54.75
C GLU A 189 7.34 51.63 -55.32
N ASP A 190 6.49 52.63 -55.09
CA ASP A 190 5.22 53.07 -55.66
C ASP A 190 4.39 52.22 -56.64
N ASP A 191 3.10 52.49 -56.47
CA ASP A 191 1.92 52.06 -57.19
C ASP A 191 1.99 52.12 -58.73
N SER A 192 1.04 51.39 -59.33
CA SER A 192 0.51 51.49 -60.69
C SER A 192 1.14 50.60 -61.78
N SER A 193 0.60 49.39 -61.91
CA SER A 193 0.34 48.82 -63.23
C SER A 193 -0.95 47.99 -63.18
N THR A 194 -1.95 48.55 -63.84
CA THR A 194 -3.29 48.04 -64.13
C THR A 194 -3.27 46.60 -64.65
N TRP A 195 -4.07 45.74 -64.02
CA TRP A 195 -4.43 44.43 -64.57
C TRP A 195 -5.28 44.64 -65.82
N ASP A 196 -4.85 44.08 -66.95
CA ASP A 196 -5.62 44.07 -68.19
C ASP A 196 -6.70 42.98 -68.10
N GLU A 197 -7.97 43.37 -68.02
CA GLU A 197 -9.13 42.45 -67.88
C GLU A 197 -9.29 41.46 -69.05
N THR A 198 -8.51 41.61 -70.12
CA THR A 198 -8.53 40.71 -71.28
C THR A 198 -7.76 39.40 -71.08
N ASP A 199 -7.00 39.24 -70.00
CA ASP A 199 -6.20 38.02 -69.72
C ASP A 199 -6.74 37.19 -68.54
N SER A 200 -8.07 37.20 -68.34
CA SER A 200 -8.71 36.33 -67.36
C SER A 200 -8.85 34.90 -67.93
N PRO A 201 -8.31 33.86 -67.25
CA PRO A 201 -8.34 32.47 -67.74
C PRO A 201 -9.74 31.82 -67.69
N TRP A 202 -10.77 32.54 -67.27
CA TRP A 202 -12.15 32.07 -67.23
C TRP A 202 -13.02 32.93 -68.16
N ARG A 203 -13.45 32.36 -69.29
CA ARG A 203 -14.45 32.98 -70.18
C ARG A 203 -15.86 32.64 -69.68
N ASP A 204 -16.71 33.65 -69.58
CA ASP A 204 -18.16 33.45 -69.42
C ASP A 204 -18.82 33.03 -70.74
N PRO A 205 -19.86 32.18 -70.72
CA PRO A 205 -20.53 31.68 -71.92
C PRO A 205 -21.36 32.78 -72.61
N VAL A 206 -21.30 32.78 -73.94
CA VAL A 206 -22.02 33.73 -74.81
C VAL A 206 -23.52 33.42 -74.82
N ARG A 207 -24.37 34.44 -74.74
CA ARG A 207 -25.81 34.35 -75.04
C ARG A 207 -26.08 34.57 -76.53
#